data_AF-A0A4V4HFQ4-F1
#
_entry.id   AF-A0A4V4HFQ4-F1
#
_cell.length_a   1.000
_cell.length_b   1.000
_cell.length_c   1.000
_cell.angle_alpha   90.00
_cell.angle_beta   90.00
_cell.angle_gamma   90.00
#
_symmetry.space_group_name_H-M   'P 1'
#
loop_
_entity.id
_entity.type
_entity.pdbx_description
1 polymer ?
#
loop_
_entity_poly.entity_id
_entity_poly.type
_entity_poly.pdbx_seq_one_letter_code
_entity_poly.pdbx_strand_id
1 'polypeptide(L)' 'MRLLYLPTYSPDLNPIEEAFSSIKAWLCANRDYVLGELMGEPQCDPYAMLCHVIFTVTPDKAYSWYRHSGYIL' A
#
# COMPACT_ATOMS: atom_id res chain seq x y z
N MET A 1 -8.69 -17.18 16.77
CA MET A 1 -8.79 -16.12 15.74
C MET A 1 -9.90 -15.17 16.17
N ARG A 2 -9.63 -13.85 16.26
CA ARG A 2 -10.64 -12.85 16.66
C ARG A 2 -10.99 -12.03 15.42
N LEU A 3 -12.29 -11.92 15.12
CA LEU A 3 -12.79 -11.03 14.07
C LEU A 3 -13.18 -9.70 14.71
N LEU A 4 -12.90 -8.60 14.01
CA LEU A 4 -13.32 -7.26 14.38
C LEU A 4 -14.40 -6.81 13.40
N TYR A 5 -15.47 -6.21 13.93
CA TYR A 5 -16.53 -5.66 13.09
C TYR A 5 -16.05 -4.37 12.41
N LEU A 6 -16.22 -4.30 11.10
CA LEU A 6 -16.00 -3.09 10.29
C LEU A 6 -17.35 -2.61 9.77
N PRO A 7 -17.85 -1.42 10.17
CA PRO A 7 -19.09 -0.87 9.63
C PRO A 7 -18.99 -0.64 8.13
N THR A 8 -20.12 -0.70 7.43
CA THR A 8 -20.17 -0.44 5.99
C THR A 8 -19.72 0.99 5.68
N TYR A 9 -19.06 1.18 4.53
CA TYR A 9 -18.56 2.48 4.06
C TYR A 9 -17.67 3.22 5.06
N SER A 10 -16.92 2.49 5.88
CA SER A 10 -15.98 3.06 6.87
C SER A 10 -14.52 2.78 6.50
N PRO A 11 -14.03 3.30 5.34
CA PRO A 11 -12.64 3.09 4.93
C PRO A 11 -11.63 3.69 5.92
N ASP A 12 -12.01 4.76 6.63
CA ASP A 12 -11.18 5.41 7.65
C ASP A 12 -10.86 4.47 8.83
N LEU A 13 -11.71 3.47 9.06
CA LEU A 13 -11.51 2.44 10.07
C LEU A 13 -10.72 1.24 9.54
N ASN A 14 -10.22 1.25 8.31
CA ASN A 14 -9.50 0.14 7.70
C ASN A 14 -8.06 0.55 7.30
N PRO A 15 -7.02 0.20 8.07
CA PRO A 15 -5.66 0.69 7.87
C PRO A 15 -5.02 0.24 6.55
N ILE A 16 -5.59 -0.79 5.88
CA ILE A 16 -5.11 -1.19 4.55
C ILE A 16 -5.37 -0.11 3.48
N GLU A 17 -6.36 0.77 3.69
CA GLU A 17 -6.67 1.87 2.76
C GLU A 17 -5.54 2.89 2.71
N GLU A 18 -4.92 3.21 3.86
CA GLU A 18 -3.73 4.07 3.93
C GLU A 18 -2.52 3.39 3.30
N ALA A 19 -2.36 2.07 3.49
CA ALA A 19 -1.31 1.29 2.84
C ALA A 19 -1.42 1.35 1.31
N PHE A 20 -2.62 1.09 0.76
CA PHE A 20 -2.86 1.22 -0.68
C PHE A 20 -2.69 2.64 -1.18
N SER A 21 -3.06 3.65 -0.39
CA SER A 21 -2.84 5.05 -0.75
C SER A 21 -1.35 5.39 -0.81
N SER A 22 -0.54 4.92 0.14
CA SER A 22 0.92 5.07 0.11
C SER A 22 1.54 4.38 -1.11
N ILE A 23 1.11 3.15 -1.43
CA ILE A 23 1.62 2.40 -2.59
C ILE A 23 1.26 3.12 -3.89
N LYS A 24 0.00 3.54 -4.05
CA LYS A 24 -0.45 4.31 -5.23
C LYS A 24 0.31 5.62 -5.37
N ALA A 25 0.53 6.35 -4.27
CA ALA A 25 1.28 7.60 -4.30
C ALA A 25 2.72 7.40 -4.81
N TRP A 26 3.39 6.32 -4.37
CA TRP A 26 4.71 5.97 -4.87
C TRP A 26 4.69 5.62 -6.36
N LEU A 27 3.71 4.82 -6.81
CA LEU A 27 3.55 4.48 -8.23
C LEU A 27 3.33 5.72 -9.10
N CYS A 28 2.48 6.64 -8.64
CA CYS A 28 2.23 7.92 -9.33
C CYS A 28 3.48 8.80 -9.37
N ALA A 29 4.24 8.88 -8.28
CA ALA A 29 5.47 9.65 -8.21
C ALA A 29 6.59 9.08 -9.11
N ASN A 30 6.57 7.76 -9.37
CA ASN A 30 7.54 7.05 -10.20
C ASN A 30 6.96 6.62 -11.55
N ARG A 31 5.99 7.38 -12.07
CA ARG A 31 5.17 7.00 -13.24
C ARG A 31 5.99 6.52 -14.43
N ASP A 32 7.06 7.23 -14.81
CA ASP A 32 7.83 6.89 -16.01
C ASP A 32 8.59 5.57 -15.84
N TYR A 33 9.15 5.34 -14.65
CA TYR A 33 9.75 4.05 -14.27
C TYR A 33 8.71 2.93 -14.31
N VAL A 34 7.55 3.13 -13.67
CA VAL A 34 6.46 2.15 -13.63
C VAL A 34 5.97 1.80 -15.03
N LEU A 35 5.77 2.79 -15.89
CA LEU A 35 5.35 2.54 -17.28
C LEU A 35 6.43 1.80 -18.07
N GLY A 36 7.72 2.09 -17.83
CA GLY A 36 8.84 1.36 -18.40
C GLY A 36 8.82 -0.13 -18.03
N GLU A 37 8.63 -0.45 -16.75
CA GLU A 37 8.53 -1.83 -16.26
C GLU A 37 7.27 -2.56 -16.76
N LEU A 38 6.24 -1.83 -17.19
CA LEU A 38 5.00 -2.40 -17.72
C LEU A 38 5.00 -2.58 -19.24
N MET A 39 6.08 -2.25 -19.96
CA MET A 39 6.13 -2.36 -21.43
C MET A 39 6.24 -3.81 -21.94
N GLY A 40 6.64 -4.76 -21.08
CA GLY A 40 6.72 -6.18 -21.43
C GLY A 40 7.97 -6.57 -22.22
N GLU A 41 9.01 -5.73 -22.19
CA GLU A 41 10.32 -6.05 -22.77
C GLU A 41 11.06 -7.09 -21.92
N PRO A 42 12.02 -7.85 -22.48
CA PRO A 42 12.72 -8.93 -21.75
C PRO A 42 13.44 -8.50 -20.47
N GLN A 43 13.78 -7.21 -20.33
CA GLN A 43 14.46 -6.65 -19.16
C GLN A 43 13.48 -6.12 -18.09
N CYS A 44 12.19 -6.02 -18.41
CA CYS A 44 11.16 -5.55 -17.49
C CYS A 44 10.84 -6.62 -16.43
N ASP A 45 10.67 -6.19 -15.19
CA ASP A 45 10.17 -7.03 -14.10
C ASP A 45 9.13 -6.28 -13.26
N PRO A 46 7.87 -6.23 -13.73
CA PRO A 46 6.80 -5.55 -13.02
C PRO A 46 6.49 -6.20 -11.67
N TYR A 47 6.80 -7.50 -11.49
CA TYR A 47 6.59 -8.18 -10.21
C TYR A 47 7.62 -7.74 -9.18
N ALA A 48 8.90 -7.66 -9.55
CA ALA A 48 9.94 -7.13 -8.67
C ALA A 48 9.68 -5.66 -8.31
N MET A 49 9.24 -4.84 -9.27
CA MET A 49 8.81 -3.46 -9.01
C MET A 49 7.65 -3.39 -8.01
N LEU A 50 6.62 -4.22 -8.19
CA LEU A 50 5.49 -4.29 -7.25
C LEU A 50 5.93 -4.76 -5.86
N CYS A 51 6.78 -5.79 -5.77
CA CYS A 51 7.37 -6.22 -4.51
C CYS A 51 8.12 -5.08 -3.83
N HIS A 52 8.95 -4.34 -4.57
CA HIS A 52 9.70 -3.21 -4.05
C HIS A 52 8.77 -2.17 -3.41
N VAL A 53 7.72 -1.73 -4.10
CA VAL A 53 6.79 -0.72 -3.55
C VAL A 53 6.00 -1.25 -2.35
N ILE A 54 5.59 -2.52 -2.34
CA ILE A 54 4.91 -3.15 -1.20
C ILE A 54 5.81 -3.09 0.04
N PHE A 55 7.11 -3.37 -0.09
CA PHE A 55 8.06 -3.28 1.02
C PHE A 55 8.39 -1.86 1.48
N THR A 56 7.88 -0.81 0.83
CA THR A 56 7.93 0.56 1.36
C THR A 56 6.90 0.82 2.46
N VAL A 57 5.99 -0.12 2.71
CA VAL A 57 5.11 -0.16 3.88
C VAL A 57 5.93 -0.64 5.08
N THR A 58 6.48 0.32 5.83
CA THR A 58 7.30 0.03 7.01
C THR A 58 6.44 -0.28 8.24
N PRO A 59 7.00 -0.94 9.26
CA PRO A 59 6.32 -1.13 10.55
C PRO A 59 5.84 0.18 11.18
N ASP A 60 6.62 1.27 11.10
CA ASP A 60 6.25 2.58 11.63
C ASP A 60 5.03 3.18 10.92
N LYS A 61 4.96 3.05 9.59
CA LYS A 61 3.77 3.44 8.81
C LYS A 61 2.57 2.62 9.24
N ALA A 62 2.70 1.29 9.28
CA ALA A 62 1.63 0.40 9.69
C ALA A 62 1.11 0.75 11.09
N TYR A 63 2.01 0.95 12.07
CA TYR A 63 1.64 1.35 13.43
C TYR A 63 0.85 2.66 13.44
N SER A 64 1.31 3.65 12.66
CA SER A 64 0.65 4.95 12.55
C SER A 64 -0.76 4.84 11.95
N TRP A 65 -0.96 3.99 10.94
CA TRP A 65 -2.26 3.74 10.31
C TRP A 65 -3.22 2.98 11.23
N TYR A 66 -2.72 1.97 11.96
CA TYR A 66 -3.54 1.31 12.99
C TYR A 66 -3.97 2.27 14.09
N ARG A 67 -3.10 3.22 14.47
CA ARG A 67 -3.44 4.29 15.42
C ARG A 67 -4.48 5.24 14.84
N HIS A 68 -4.32 5.65 13.58
CA HIS A 68 -5.27 6.53 12.89
C HIS A 68 -6.67 5.89 12.76
N SER A 69 -6.73 4.59 12.46
CA SER A 69 -7.99 3.81 12.45
C SER A 69 -8.55 3.47 13.84
N GLY A 70 -7.91 3.91 14.93
CA GLY A 70 -8.41 3.75 16.29
C GLY A 70 -8.20 2.36 16.92
N TYR A 71 -7.33 1.53 16.36
CA TYR A 71 -7.01 0.19 16.91
C TYR A 71 -5.89 0.21 17.95
N ILE A 72 -5.09 1.28 17.98
CA ILE A 72 -3.98 1.49 18.90
C ILE A 72 -4.12 2.89 19.50
N LEU A 73 -3.81 3.03 20.80
CA LEU A 73 -3.81 4.31 21.53
C LEU A 73 -2.45 5.02 21.43
#